data_AF-A0A4V1TI62-F1
#
_entry.id   AF-A0A4V1TI62-F1
#
_cell.length_a   1.000
_cell.length_b   1.000
_cell.length_c   1.000
_cell.angle_alpha   90.00
_cell.angle_beta   90.00
_cell.angle_gamma   90.00
#
_symmetry.space_group_name_H-M   'P 1'
#
loop_
_entity.id
_entity.type
_entity.pdbx_description
1 polymer ?
#
loop_
_entity_poly.entity_id
_entity_poly.type
_entity_poly.pdbx_seq_one_letter_code
_entity_poly.pdbx_strand_id
1 'polypeptide(L)'
;MAEHTNNYPKLHNAMWPGVVGKGSGDGEPIIGLDTLLNLTAKAEYEGQKFEGVDLWLADPHISIDSDRDEVRRKADHIASFGLKVGSFVAPIWGGAGGGSAMGDKA
;
A
#
# COMPACT_ATOMS: atom_id res chain seq x y z
N MET A 1 8.03 30.15 5.21
CA MET A 1 7.18 28.98 4.91
C MET A 1 7.16 28.87 3.40
N ALA A 2 7.61 27.77 2.81
CA ALA A 2 7.45 27.58 1.37
C ALA A 2 5.95 27.58 1.04
N GLU A 3 5.58 28.21 -0.07
CA GLU A 3 4.22 28.23 -0.56
C GLU A 3 4.06 27.14 -1.63
N HIS A 4 3.40 26.03 -1.28
CA HIS A 4 3.06 24.98 -2.23
C HIS A 4 1.87 25.43 -3.08
N THR A 5 2.16 25.93 -4.28
CA THR A 5 1.14 26.47 -5.20
C THR A 5 0.41 25.40 -6.02
N ASN A 6 0.96 24.18 -6.08
CA ASN A 6 0.42 23.08 -6.89
C ASN A 6 -0.07 21.94 -5.98
N ASN A 7 -1.35 21.61 -6.09
CA ASN A 7 -2.00 20.54 -5.31
C ASN A 7 -2.36 19.30 -6.15
N TYR A 8 -1.90 19.25 -7.40
CA TYR A 8 -2.15 18.16 -8.34
C TYR A 8 -0.90 17.80 -9.16
N PRO A 9 -0.69 16.51 -9.45
CA PRO A 9 -1.49 15.36 -8.98
C PRO A 9 -1.40 15.14 -7.46
N LYS A 10 -2.35 14.38 -6.90
CA LYS A 10 -2.39 14.07 -5.47
C LYS A 10 -1.23 13.18 -5.07
N LEU A 11 -0.64 13.44 -3.89
CA LEU A 11 0.53 12.70 -3.44
C LEU A 11 0.11 11.44 -2.72
N HIS A 12 0.51 10.29 -3.27
CA HIS A 12 0.21 8.97 -2.72
C HIS A 12 1.51 8.22 -2.40
N ASN A 13 1.52 7.49 -1.28
CA ASN A 13 2.65 6.64 -0.91
C ASN A 13 2.44 5.22 -1.48
N ALA A 14 3.38 4.76 -2.31
CA ALA A 14 3.33 3.41 -2.86
C ALA A 14 3.80 2.37 -1.83
N MET A 15 2.88 1.54 -1.34
CA MET A 15 3.15 0.62 -0.23
C MET A 15 3.77 -0.72 -0.68
N TRP A 16 4.03 -0.92 -1.98
CA TRP A 16 4.49 -2.20 -2.54
C TRP A 16 5.99 -2.51 -2.29
N PRO A 17 6.97 -1.59 -2.48
CA PRO A 17 8.33 -1.79 -2.01
C PRO A 17 8.76 -0.69 -1.03
N GLY A 18 7.88 -0.34 -0.09
CA GLY A 18 8.26 0.25 1.21
C GLY A 18 8.78 -0.79 2.20
N VAL A 19 9.07 -2.00 1.69
CA VAL A 19 9.67 -3.14 2.38
C VAL A 19 11.11 -2.79 2.74
N VAL A 20 11.28 -2.03 3.81
CA VAL A 20 12.41 -2.32 4.70
C VAL A 20 12.05 -3.66 5.33
N GLY A 21 12.90 -4.65 5.09
CA GLY A 21 12.72 -5.98 5.62
C GLY A 21 11.95 -6.92 4.74
N LYS A 22 12.68 -7.57 3.83
CA LYS A 22 12.16 -8.60 2.92
C LYS A 22 11.71 -9.87 3.65
N GLY A 23 11.86 -9.94 4.98
CA GLY A 23 11.59 -11.13 5.77
C GLY A 23 12.44 -12.34 5.33
N SER A 24 13.50 -12.14 4.54
CA SER A 24 14.51 -13.17 4.29
C SER A 24 15.22 -13.48 5.60
N GLY A 25 15.77 -14.68 5.77
CA GLY A 25 16.24 -15.16 7.07
C GLY A 25 17.25 -14.25 7.80
N ASP A 26 17.98 -13.42 7.07
CA ASP A 26 18.95 -12.43 7.53
C ASP A 26 18.50 -10.96 7.35
N GLY A 27 17.31 -10.74 6.78
CA GLY A 27 16.75 -9.42 6.50
C GLY A 27 15.90 -8.88 7.65
N GLU A 28 15.66 -7.57 7.63
CA GLU A 28 14.71 -6.92 8.55
C GLU A 28 13.30 -7.55 8.44
N PRO A 29 12.48 -7.48 9.50
CA PRO A 29 11.11 -7.96 9.46
C PRO A 29 10.22 -7.06 8.58
N ILE A 30 9.15 -7.64 8.04
CA ILE A 30 8.15 -6.88 7.29
C ILE A 30 7.49 -5.85 8.21
N ILE A 31 7.49 -4.58 7.80
CA ILE A 31 6.74 -3.53 8.50
C ILE A 31 5.24 -3.82 8.38
N GLY A 32 4.53 -3.86 9.51
CA GLY A 32 3.09 -4.06 9.54
C GLY A 32 2.31 -2.93 8.86
N LEU A 33 1.12 -3.25 8.34
CA LEU A 33 0.24 -2.31 7.64
C LEU A 33 -0.06 -1.06 8.47
N ASP A 34 -0.41 -1.22 9.74
CA ASP A 34 -0.74 -0.11 10.64
C ASP A 34 0.43 0.85 10.84
N THR A 35 1.64 0.31 10.93
CA THR A 35 2.86 1.12 11.05
C THR A 35 3.07 1.93 9.78
N LEU A 36 2.90 1.34 8.59
CA LEU A 36 3.00 2.04 7.31
C LEU A 36 1.96 3.16 7.19
N LEU A 37 0.70 2.90 7.54
CA LEU A 37 -0.38 3.89 7.49
C LEU A 37 -0.13 5.04 8.47
N ASN A 38 0.29 4.72 9.69
CA ASN A 38 0.61 5.72 10.70
C ASN A 38 1.81 6.60 10.30
N LEU A 39 2.88 6.00 9.75
CA LEU A 39 4.03 6.75 9.24
C LEU A 39 3.64 7.64 8.06
N THR A 40 2.84 7.13 7.13
CA THR A 40 2.37 7.88 5.95
C THR A 40 1.49 9.07 6.35
N ALA A 41 0.53 8.86 7.25
CA ALA A 41 -0.38 9.91 7.71
C ALA A 41 0.34 11.01 8.53
N LYS A 42 1.44 10.67 9.20
CA LYS A 42 2.25 11.60 10.00
C LYS A 42 3.35 12.28 9.20
N ALA A 43 3.69 11.79 8.01
CA ALA A 43 4.70 12.40 7.18
C ALA A 43 4.23 13.77 6.68
N GLU A 44 5.03 14.79 6.99
CA GLU A 44 4.74 16.18 6.63
C GLU A 44 6.04 16.90 6.28
N TYR A 45 6.01 17.66 5.20
CA TYR A 45 7.10 18.56 4.82
C TYR A 45 6.53 19.90 4.41
N GLU A 46 6.88 20.96 5.15
CA GLU A 46 6.40 22.33 4.89
C GLU A 46 4.86 22.46 4.77
N GLY A 47 4.12 21.64 5.53
CA GLY A 47 2.65 21.59 5.49
C GLY A 47 2.06 20.66 4.42
N GLN A 48 2.86 20.14 3.50
CA GLN A 48 2.43 19.12 2.53
C GLN A 48 2.38 17.74 3.19
N LYS A 49 1.30 16.99 2.93
CA LYS A 49 1.08 15.62 3.44
C LYS A 49 0.77 14.69 2.28
N PHE A 50 0.82 13.38 2.54
CA PHE A 50 0.21 12.39 1.67
C PHE A 50 -1.31 12.46 1.79
N GLU A 51 -2.01 12.45 0.65
CA GLU A 51 -3.47 12.35 0.59
C GLU A 51 -3.96 10.90 0.44
N GLY A 52 -3.04 9.97 0.18
CA GLY A 52 -3.40 8.57 0.02
C GLY A 52 -2.23 7.61 -0.08
N VAL A 53 -2.59 6.38 -0.40
CA VAL A 53 -1.70 5.24 -0.57
C VAL A 53 -2.05 4.46 -1.83
N ASP A 54 -1.05 3.79 -2.37
CA ASP A 54 -1.21 2.81 -3.44
C ASP A 54 -0.90 1.42 -2.90
N LEU A 55 -1.83 0.49 -3.11
CA LEU A 55 -1.84 -0.80 -2.43
C LEU A 55 -1.14 -1.88 -3.23
N TRP A 56 -0.53 -2.81 -2.50
CA TRP A 56 -0.13 -4.10 -3.04
C TRP A 56 -1.14 -5.16 -2.65
N LEU A 57 -1.72 -5.84 -3.64
CA LEU A 57 -2.62 -6.96 -3.39
C LEU A 57 -1.80 -8.25 -3.25
N ALA A 58 -1.06 -8.40 -2.16
CA ALA A 58 -0.59 -9.71 -1.71
C ALA A 58 -0.39 -9.73 -0.20
N ASP A 59 -0.14 -10.94 0.31
CA ASP A 59 0.26 -11.13 1.71
C ASP A 59 1.61 -10.46 2.01
N PRO A 60 1.80 -9.97 3.26
CA PRO A 60 0.93 -10.15 4.43
C PRO A 60 -0.12 -9.05 4.64
N HIS A 61 -0.17 -7.99 3.82
CA HIS A 61 -1.05 -6.85 4.09
C HIS A 61 -2.44 -7.04 3.48
N ILE A 62 -2.51 -7.37 2.19
CA ILE A 62 -3.78 -7.48 1.46
C ILE A 62 -3.78 -8.75 0.62
N SER A 63 -4.26 -9.85 1.22
CA SER A 63 -4.48 -11.10 0.49
C SER A 63 -5.37 -10.88 -0.75
N ILE A 64 -5.00 -11.52 -1.84
CA ILE A 64 -5.81 -11.58 -3.07
C ILE A 64 -7.11 -12.33 -2.91
N ASP A 65 -7.18 -13.21 -1.92
CA ASP A 65 -8.35 -14.03 -1.62
C ASP A 65 -9.33 -13.32 -0.68
N SER A 66 -9.09 -12.03 -0.37
CA SER A 66 -9.95 -11.24 0.51
C SER A 66 -11.38 -11.18 -0.04
N ASP A 67 -12.36 -11.51 0.81
CA ASP A 67 -13.77 -11.35 0.45
C ASP A 67 -14.20 -9.88 0.48
N ARG A 68 -15.46 -9.61 0.09
CA ARG A 68 -16.00 -8.25 0.04
C ARG A 68 -15.99 -7.56 1.41
N ASP A 69 -16.23 -8.30 2.48
CA ASP A 69 -16.32 -7.73 3.82
C ASP A 69 -14.91 -7.43 4.37
N GLU A 70 -13.92 -8.25 4.05
CA GLU A 70 -12.50 -7.96 4.28
C GLU A 70 -12.02 -6.75 3.51
N VAL A 71 -12.34 -6.65 2.22
CA VAL A 71 -12.00 -5.48 1.40
C VAL A 71 -12.60 -4.21 2.03
N ARG A 72 -13.86 -4.27 2.46
CA ARG A 72 -14.51 -3.13 3.14
C ARG A 72 -13.81 -2.76 4.44
N ARG A 73 -13.53 -3.74 5.30
CA ARG A 73 -12.81 -3.51 6.57
C ARG A 73 -11.44 -2.86 6.33
N LYS A 74 -10.69 -3.31 5.32
CA LYS A 74 -9.38 -2.73 4.98
C LYS A 74 -9.51 -1.31 4.43
N ALA A 75 -10.49 -1.06 3.57
CA ALA A 75 -10.75 0.28 3.05
C ALA A 75 -11.15 1.27 4.16
N ASP A 76 -12.07 0.87 5.05
CA ASP A 76 -12.50 1.68 6.19
C ASP A 76 -11.34 1.94 7.16
N HIS A 77 -10.49 0.93 7.37
CA HIS A 77 -9.29 1.06 8.19
C HIS A 77 -8.29 2.05 7.61
N ILE A 78 -7.98 1.98 6.31
CA ILE A 78 -7.10 2.96 5.63
C ILE A 78 -7.69 4.37 5.71
N ALA A 79 -9.01 4.50 5.48
CA ALA A 79 -9.71 5.77 5.56
C ALA A 79 -9.67 6.38 6.98
N SER A 80 -9.60 5.57 8.04
CA SER A 80 -9.46 6.06 9.42
C SER A 80 -8.18 6.88 9.67
N PHE A 81 -7.15 6.70 8.83
CA PHE A 81 -5.92 7.50 8.86
C PHE A 81 -6.02 8.80 8.01
N GLY A 82 -7.17 9.08 7.41
CA GLY A 82 -7.36 10.22 6.49
C GLY A 82 -6.75 9.99 5.11
N LEU A 83 -6.36 8.76 4.79
CA LEU A 83 -5.72 8.38 3.53
C LEU A 83 -6.74 7.77 2.56
N LYS A 84 -6.63 8.10 1.28
CA LYS A 84 -7.38 7.46 0.20
C LYS A 84 -6.60 6.31 -0.44
N VAL A 85 -7.32 5.34 -1.02
CA VAL A 85 -6.72 4.35 -1.91
C VAL A 85 -6.74 4.90 -3.33
N GLY A 86 -5.57 5.14 -3.92
CA GLY A 86 -5.45 5.70 -5.27
C GLY A 86 -5.44 4.62 -6.35
N SER A 87 -4.48 3.72 -6.23
CA SER A 87 -4.32 2.58 -7.12
C SER A 87 -3.98 1.32 -6.34
N PHE A 88 -4.02 0.20 -7.04
CA PHE A 88 -3.55 -1.08 -6.54
C PHE A 88 -2.72 -1.77 -7.61
N VAL A 89 -1.73 -2.55 -7.19
CA VAL A 89 -0.91 -3.38 -8.07
C VAL A 89 -1.38 -4.82 -7.93
N ALA A 90 -1.70 -5.45 -9.06
CA ALA A 90 -2.11 -6.85 -9.11
C ALA A 90 -0.89 -7.78 -9.05
N PRO A 91 -0.95 -8.91 -8.35
CA PRO A 91 0.18 -9.81 -8.28
C PRO A 91 0.30 -10.66 -9.52
N ILE A 92 1.37 -10.43 -10.26
CA ILE A 92 1.73 -11.20 -11.45
C ILE A 92 2.83 -12.24 -11.18
N TRP A 93 3.36 -12.27 -9.96
CA TRP A 93 4.43 -13.19 -9.54
C TRP A 93 3.86 -14.36 -8.73
N GLY A 94 4.26 -15.58 -9.08
CA GLY A 94 3.81 -16.81 -8.40
C GLY A 94 4.07 -16.81 -6.89
N GLY A 95 5.19 -16.24 -6.44
CA GLY A 95 5.51 -16.13 -5.02
C GLY A 95 4.62 -15.17 -4.22
N ALA A 96 3.82 -14.34 -4.88
CA ALA A 96 2.87 -13.41 -4.27
C ALA A 96 1.42 -13.93 -4.31
N GLY A 97 1.23 -15.23 -4.60
CA GLY A 97 -0.10 -15.84 -4.86
C GLY A 97 -0.67 -15.50 -6.24
N GLY A 98 -0.01 -14.62 -6.98
CA GLY A 98 -0.40 -14.19 -8.30
C GLY A 98 0.02 -15.14 -9.43
N GLY A 99 -0.26 -14.74 -10.66
CA GLY A 99 0.08 -15.53 -11.84
C GLY A 99 0.09 -14.70 -13.11
N SER A 100 0.53 -15.32 -14.20
CA SER A 100 0.46 -14.69 -15.52
C SER A 100 -0.97 -14.29 -15.82
N ALA A 101 -1.18 -13.03 -16.22
CA ALA A 101 -2.49 -12.57 -16.71
C ALA A 101 -2.95 -13.34 -17.98
N MET A 102 -2.02 -14.04 -18.65
CA MET A 102 -2.31 -14.88 -19.81
C MET A 102 -2.83 -16.28 -19.44
N GLY A 103 -2.89 -16.62 -18.14
CA GLY A 103 -3.24 -17.96 -17.66
C GLY A 103 -2.11 -18.99 -17.84
N ASP A 104 -2.42 -20.25 -17.51
CA ASP A 104 -1.53 -21.40 -17.72
C ASP A 104 -1.62 -21.93 -19.16
N LYS A 105 -0.62 -22.72 -19.58
CA LYS A 105 -0.73 -23.47 -20.83
C LYS A 105 -1.93 -24.43 -20.72
N ALA A 106 -2.81 -24.39 -21.72
CA ALA A 106 -3.90 -25.35 -21.91
C ALA A 106 -3.38 -26.78 -22.09
#